data_AF-A0A938BQC6-F1
#
_entry.id   AF-A0A938BQC6-F1
#
_cell.length_a   1.000
_cell.length_b   1.000
_cell.length_c   1.000
_cell.angle_alpha   90.00
_cell.angle_beta   90.00
_cell.angle_gamma   90.00
#
_symmetry.space_group_name_H-M   'P 1'
#
loop_
_entity.id
_entity.type
_entity.pdbx_description
1 polymer ?
#
loop_
_entity_poly.entity_id
_entity_poly.type
_entity_poly.pdbx_seq_one_letter_code
_entity_poly.pdbx_strand_id
1 'polypeptide(L)'
;MNPSSLKLVCQYVDSDRAEVVDARATGGEVIRIPFRQMVLPTQALAVLADNLAWFMEQVTGRGYQKAEEVYDTGFTVREPGRNAYGLKVTAEGPVVIIARVSLLEDETIFQRYVNYLRTGVLL
;
A
#
# COMPACT_ATOMS: atom_id res chain seq x y z
N MET A 1 11.56 -15.22 6.74
CA MET A 1 11.62 -14.01 5.90
C MET A 1 10.74 -12.97 6.55
N ASN A 2 11.18 -11.71 6.70
CA ASN A 2 10.31 -10.65 7.23
C ASN A 2 9.21 -10.38 6.18
N PRO A 3 7.91 -10.61 6.49
CA PRO A 3 6.81 -10.41 5.53
C PRO A 3 6.71 -8.96 5.05
N SER A 4 7.28 -8.02 5.81
CA SER A 4 7.38 -6.60 5.48
C SER A 4 8.62 -6.25 4.64
N SER A 5 9.41 -7.23 4.19
CA SER A 5 10.64 -6.95 3.44
C SER A 5 10.34 -6.48 2.01
N LEU A 6 10.96 -5.37 1.60
CA LEU A 6 10.85 -4.85 0.23
C LEU A 6 11.22 -5.90 -0.82
N LYS A 7 12.22 -6.75 -0.53
CA LYS A 7 12.61 -7.86 -1.41
C LYS A 7 11.44 -8.81 -1.71
N LEU A 8 10.57 -9.06 -0.74
CA LEU A 8 9.39 -9.88 -0.92
C LEU A 8 8.34 -9.16 -1.78
N VAL A 9 8.10 -7.87 -1.53
CA VAL A 9 7.21 -7.03 -2.35
C VAL A 9 7.62 -7.05 -3.82
N CYS A 10 8.91 -6.84 -4.12
CA CYS A 10 9.44 -6.83 -5.48
C CYS A 10 9.28 -8.17 -6.25
N GLN A 11 8.97 -9.28 -5.57
CA GLN A 11 8.65 -10.54 -6.26
C GLN A 11 7.27 -10.49 -6.92
N TYR A 12 6.36 -9.69 -6.38
CA TYR A 12 4.96 -9.65 -6.79
C TYR A 12 4.61 -8.43 -7.64
N VAL A 13 5.28 -7.30 -7.40
CA VAL A 13 5.00 -6.04 -8.09
C VAL A 13 6.24 -5.42 -8.72
N ASP A 14 6.02 -4.58 -9.72
CA ASP A 14 7.05 -3.76 -10.35
C ASP A 14 7.20 -2.44 -9.57
N SER A 15 8.02 -2.49 -8.51
CA SER A 15 8.26 -1.37 -7.60
C SER A 15 8.86 -0.14 -8.29
N ASP A 16 9.66 -0.35 -9.35
CA ASP A 16 10.30 0.74 -10.10
C ASP A 16 9.27 1.58 -10.86
N ARG A 17 8.14 0.96 -11.21
CA ARG A 17 7.02 1.59 -11.90
C ARG A 17 5.89 2.04 -10.97
N ALA A 18 6.06 1.95 -9.65
CA ALA A 18 5.12 2.51 -8.69
C ALA A 18 4.99 4.02 -8.93
N GLU A 19 3.79 4.57 -8.98
CA GLU A 19 3.56 6.01 -9.25
C GLU A 19 2.38 6.54 -8.44
N VAL A 20 2.39 7.84 -8.12
CA VAL A 20 1.22 8.54 -7.58
C VAL A 20 0.44 9.15 -8.75
N VAL A 21 -0.85 8.86 -8.81
CA VAL A 21 -1.76 9.33 -9.87
C VAL A 21 -2.93 10.07 -9.23
N ASP A 22 -3.32 11.22 -9.79
CA ASP A 22 -4.61 11.86 -9.47
C ASP A 22 -5.73 11.05 -10.13
N ALA A 23 -6.47 10.29 -9.32
CA ALA A 23 -7.58 9.47 -9.76
C ALA A 23 -8.88 9.99 -9.13
N ARG A 24 -9.43 11.03 -9.77
CA ARG A 24 -10.68 11.68 -9.31
C ARG A 24 -11.86 10.72 -9.16
N ALA A 25 -11.88 9.63 -9.93
CA ALA A 25 -12.91 8.58 -9.81
C ALA A 25 -12.80 7.75 -8.52
N THR A 26 -11.62 7.68 -7.90
CA THR A 26 -11.37 6.97 -6.62
C THR A 26 -11.31 7.92 -5.43
N GLY A 27 -11.73 9.18 -5.59
CA GLY A 27 -11.79 10.15 -4.51
C GLY A 27 -10.48 10.91 -4.23
N GLY A 28 -9.52 10.89 -5.17
CA GLY A 28 -8.30 11.71 -5.09
C GLY A 28 -7.04 11.00 -5.57
N GLU A 29 -5.89 11.34 -4.98
CA GLU A 29 -4.62 10.68 -5.28
C GLU A 29 -4.66 9.20 -4.88
N VAL A 30 -4.01 8.36 -5.69
CA VAL A 30 -3.77 6.94 -5.44
C VAL A 30 -2.34 6.58 -5.80
N ILE A 31 -1.81 5.52 -5.20
CA ILE A 31 -0.59 4.86 -5.67
C ILE A 31 -0.99 3.73 -6.61
N ARG A 32 -0.38 3.68 -7.79
CA ARG A 32 -0.56 2.64 -8.78
C ARG A 32 0.73 1.87 -8.95
N ILE A 33 0.66 0.53 -8.86
CA ILE A 33 1.84 -0.34 -8.95
C ILE A 33 1.52 -1.53 -9.85
N PRO A 34 2.22 -1.74 -10.97
CA PRO A 34 1.97 -2.90 -11.83
C PRO A 34 2.29 -4.22 -11.13
N PHE A 35 1.48 -5.24 -11.34
CA PHE A 35 1.86 -6.61 -10.99
C PHE A 35 2.98 -7.11 -11.90
N ARG A 36 3.83 -8.00 -11.38
CA ARG A 36 4.67 -8.86 -12.22
C ARG A 36 3.82 -10.01 -12.78
N GLN A 37 4.13 -10.50 -13.97
CA GLN A 37 3.38 -11.58 -14.62
C GLN A 37 3.34 -12.84 -13.73
N MET A 38 2.22 -13.58 -13.73
CA MET A 38 1.99 -14.85 -13.01
C MET A 38 1.84 -14.78 -11.48
N VAL A 39 1.13 -13.77 -10.97
CA VAL A 39 0.93 -13.63 -9.52
C VAL A 39 -0.54 -13.83 -9.14
N LEU A 40 -0.80 -14.59 -8.07
CA LEU A 40 -2.12 -14.63 -7.43
C LEU A 40 -2.38 -13.28 -6.74
N PRO A 41 -3.37 -12.48 -7.18
CA PRO A 41 -3.56 -11.11 -6.71
C PRO A 41 -3.63 -11.01 -5.19
N THR A 42 -4.36 -11.92 -4.53
CA THR A 42 -4.56 -11.87 -3.07
C THR A 42 -3.26 -11.96 -2.27
N GLN A 43 -2.30 -12.80 -2.68
CA GLN A 43 -1.01 -12.91 -1.97
C GLN A 43 -0.17 -11.64 -2.13
N ALA A 44 -0.14 -11.08 -3.34
CA ALA A 44 0.56 -9.83 -3.61
C ALA A 44 -0.02 -8.67 -2.79
N LEU A 45 -1.34 -8.55 -2.74
CA LEU A 45 -2.03 -7.54 -1.93
C LEU A 45 -1.71 -7.72 -0.45
N ALA A 46 -1.68 -8.96 0.05
CA ALA A 46 -1.39 -9.25 1.45
C ALA A 46 0.03 -8.84 1.84
N VAL A 47 1.02 -9.16 1.00
CA VAL A 47 2.44 -8.82 1.22
C VAL A 47 2.64 -7.31 1.14
N LEU A 48 2.02 -6.65 0.15
CA LEU A 48 2.12 -5.21 0.01
C LEU A 48 1.47 -4.49 1.19
N ALA A 49 0.35 -4.99 1.71
CA ALA A 49 -0.30 -4.45 2.90
C ALA A 49 0.56 -4.61 4.17
N ASP A 50 1.28 -5.73 4.33
CA ASP A 50 2.24 -5.90 5.44
C ASP A 50 3.41 -4.92 5.35
N ASN A 51 3.94 -4.69 4.15
CA ASN A 51 5.02 -3.74 3.93
C ASN A 51 4.55 -2.29 4.12
N LEU A 52 3.35 -1.95 3.65
CA LEU A 52 2.73 -0.65 3.88
C LEU A 52 2.48 -0.39 5.36
N ALA A 53 1.98 -1.38 6.11
CA ALA A 53 1.78 -1.27 7.56
C ALA A 53 3.09 -0.98 8.29
N TRP A 54 4.15 -1.75 7.97
CA TRP A 54 5.48 -1.51 8.51
C TRP A 54 6.00 -0.11 8.15
N PHE A 55 5.87 0.31 6.89
CA PHE A 55 6.31 1.64 6.46
C PHE A 55 5.60 2.73 7.24
N MET A 56 4.27 2.64 7.37
CA MET A 56 3.46 3.58 8.13
C MET A 56 3.89 3.63 9.59
N GLU A 57 4.20 2.49 10.20
CA GLU A 57 4.74 2.43 11.56
C GLU A 57 6.10 3.14 11.67
N GLN A 58 7.00 2.95 10.70
CA GLN A 58 8.30 3.61 10.72
C GLN A 58 8.19 5.13 10.57
N VAL A 59 7.29 5.65 9.72
CA VAL A 59 7.20 7.09 9.46
C VAL A 59 6.30 7.84 10.46
N THR A 60 5.36 7.16 11.11
CA THR A 60 4.44 7.79 12.08
C THR A 60 4.73 7.44 13.54
N GLY A 61 5.49 6.37 13.79
CA GLY A 61 5.69 5.80 15.13
C GLY A 61 4.45 5.11 15.71
N ARG A 62 3.42 4.83 14.90
CA ARG A 62 2.16 4.22 15.33
C ARG A 62 2.04 2.80 14.79
N GLY A 63 1.50 1.86 15.58
CA GLY A 63 1.45 0.45 15.21
C GLY A 63 0.39 0.10 14.16
N TYR A 64 0.56 0.57 12.91
CA TYR A 64 -0.36 0.28 11.80
C TYR A 64 -0.43 -1.23 11.52
N GLN A 65 -1.64 -1.71 11.21
CA GLN A 65 -1.91 -3.12 10.95
C GLN A 65 -2.81 -3.27 9.73
N LYS A 66 -2.60 -4.36 8.96
CA LYS A 66 -3.51 -4.74 7.90
C LYS A 66 -4.71 -5.51 8.47
N ALA A 67 -5.87 -5.31 7.86
CA ALA A 67 -7.07 -6.10 8.04
C ALA A 67 -7.60 -6.50 6.67
N GLU A 68 -8.04 -7.73 6.51
CA GLU A 68 -8.67 -8.20 5.28
C GLU A 68 -10.05 -7.54 5.13
N GLU A 69 -10.38 -7.12 3.91
CA GLU A 69 -11.69 -6.56 3.61
C GLU A 69 -12.74 -7.68 3.50
N VAL A 70 -13.87 -7.50 4.16
CA VAL A 70 -14.93 -8.54 4.25
C VAL A 70 -15.77 -8.61 2.97
N TYR A 71 -15.95 -7.48 2.30
CA TYR A 71 -16.86 -7.35 1.14
C TYR A 71 -16.13 -7.13 -0.20
N ASP A 72 -14.82 -6.89 -0.16
CA ASP A 72 -13.99 -6.62 -1.34
C ASP A 72 -12.71 -7.43 -1.31
N THR A 73 -12.12 -7.71 -2.47
CA THR A 73 -10.78 -8.31 -2.53
C THR A 73 -9.73 -7.25 -2.23
N GLY A 74 -9.17 -7.28 -1.02
CA GLY A 74 -8.11 -6.37 -0.62
C GLY A 74 -7.87 -6.34 0.88
N PHE A 75 -7.06 -5.37 1.29
CA PHE A 75 -6.70 -5.15 2.67
C PHE A 75 -6.80 -3.66 3.00
N THR A 76 -7.22 -3.33 4.22
CA THR A 76 -7.02 -1.98 4.76
C THR A 76 -5.89 -1.97 5.76
N VAL A 77 -4.98 -1.01 5.64
CA VAL A 77 -3.91 -0.72 6.60
C VAL A 77 -4.31 0.48 7.44
N ARG A 78 -4.45 0.32 8.76
CA ARG A 78 -4.91 1.35 9.70
C ARG A 78 -4.26 1.25 11.07
N GLU A 79 -4.29 2.36 11.81
CA GLU A 79 -3.90 2.38 13.22
C GLU A 79 -5.00 1.70 14.08
N PRO A 80 -4.65 0.76 14.97
CA PRO A 80 -5.60 0.13 15.89
C PRO A 80 -6.37 1.18 16.72
N GLY A 81 -7.68 1.06 16.79
CA GLY A 81 -8.54 1.99 17.53
C GLY A 81 -8.87 3.30 16.80
N ARG A 82 -8.28 3.58 15.62
CA ARG A 82 -8.62 4.73 14.78
C ARG A 82 -9.23 4.32 13.45
N ASN A 83 -10.55 4.19 13.43
CA ASN A 83 -11.29 3.87 12.20
C ASN A 83 -11.33 5.01 11.17
N ALA A 84 -10.94 6.23 11.58
CA ALA A 84 -10.97 7.42 10.74
C ALA A 84 -9.69 7.62 9.90
N TYR A 85 -8.67 6.75 10.01
CA TYR A 85 -7.39 6.89 9.31
C TYR A 85 -6.97 5.55 8.71
N GLY A 86 -6.81 5.47 7.39
CA GLY A 86 -6.35 4.22 6.76
C GLY A 86 -6.16 4.27 5.25
N LEU A 87 -5.52 3.22 4.75
CA LEU A 87 -5.16 3.01 3.35
C LEU A 87 -5.73 1.69 2.86
N LYS A 88 -6.43 1.70 1.73
CA LYS A 88 -6.96 0.50 1.08
C LYS A 88 -5.96 0.02 0.05
N VAL A 89 -5.67 -1.27 0.05
CA VAL A 89 -4.81 -1.95 -0.92
C VAL A 89 -5.68 -2.94 -1.70
N THR A 90 -5.94 -2.65 -2.95
CA THR A 90 -6.83 -3.43 -3.83
C THR A 90 -6.18 -3.70 -5.19
N ALA A 91 -6.76 -4.63 -5.96
CA ALA A 91 -6.35 -4.86 -7.34
C ALA A 91 -7.37 -4.24 -8.31
N GLU A 92 -6.86 -3.58 -9.35
CA GLU A 92 -7.66 -3.11 -10.49
C GLU A 92 -6.99 -3.56 -11.80
N GLY A 93 -7.53 -4.62 -12.41
CA GLY A 93 -6.91 -5.24 -13.58
C GLY A 93 -5.46 -5.69 -13.29
N PRO A 94 -4.46 -5.25 -14.09
CA PRO A 94 -3.06 -5.66 -13.92
C PRO A 94 -2.27 -4.80 -12.92
N VAL A 95 -2.92 -3.96 -12.12
CA VAL A 95 -2.26 -3.08 -11.15
C VAL A 95 -2.81 -3.24 -9.74
N VAL A 96 -1.95 -3.01 -8.76
CA VAL A 96 -2.34 -2.71 -7.38
C VAL A 96 -2.65 -1.22 -7.27
N ILE A 97 -3.72 -0.91 -6.57
CA ILE A 97 -4.13 0.43 -6.20
C ILE A 97 -4.03 0.55 -4.68
N ILE A 98 -3.35 1.60 -4.22
CA ILE A 98 -3.39 2.05 -2.82
C ILE A 98 -4.14 3.38 -2.77
N ALA A 99 -5.29 3.38 -2.13
CA ALA A 99 -6.15 4.55 -2.03
C ALA A 99 -6.35 4.94 -0.56
N ARG A 100 -6.67 6.21 -0.32
CA ARG A 100 -7.07 6.68 1.01
C ARG A 100 -8.46 6.15 1.32
N VAL A 101 -8.64 5.51 2.48
CA VAL A 101 -9.98 5.15 2.98
C VAL A 101 -10.63 6.35 3.67
N SER A 102 -9.80 7.27 4.15
CA SER A 102 -10.21 8.41 4.98
C SER A 102 -9.10 9.48 5.02
N LEU A 103 -9.28 10.51 5.84
CA LEU A 103 -8.29 11.58 6.00
C LEU A 103 -6.92 10.99 6.38
N LEU A 104 -5.85 11.43 5.72
CA LEU A 104 -4.48 11.23 6.19
C LEU A 104 -4.04 12.49 6.91
N GLU A 105 -3.24 12.35 7.96
CA GLU A 105 -2.63 13.50 8.65
C GLU A 105 -1.52 14.14 7.80
N ASP A 106 -0.90 13.38 6.88
CA ASP A 106 0.21 13.81 6.02
C ASP A 106 -0.10 13.45 4.55
N GLU A 107 -0.22 14.49 3.71
CA GLU A 107 -0.50 14.34 2.27
C GLU A 107 0.70 13.82 1.47
N THR A 108 1.91 13.88 2.04
CA THR A 108 3.14 13.44 1.36
C THR A 108 3.40 11.94 1.43
N ILE A 109 2.62 11.21 2.25
CA ILE A 109 2.81 9.77 2.51
C ILE A 109 2.85 8.95 1.23
N PHE A 110 2.05 9.30 0.22
CA PHE A 110 2.01 8.55 -1.03
C PHE A 110 3.32 8.67 -1.79
N GLN A 111 3.87 9.89 -1.86
CA GLN A 111 5.17 10.11 -2.51
C GLN A 111 6.30 9.46 -1.73
N ARG A 112 6.28 9.54 -0.40
CA ARG A 112 7.29 8.90 0.45
C ARG A 112 7.28 7.39 0.29
N TYR A 113 6.10 6.76 0.26
CA TYR A 113 5.99 5.32 0.06
C TYR A 113 6.43 4.90 -1.34
N VAL A 114 6.06 5.63 -2.40
CA VAL A 114 6.55 5.36 -3.76
C VAL A 114 8.07 5.48 -3.85
N ASN A 115 8.65 6.51 -3.24
CA ASN A 115 10.11 6.67 -3.19
C ASN A 115 10.78 5.52 -2.44
N TYR A 116 10.20 5.09 -1.32
CA TYR A 116 10.67 3.93 -0.58
C TYR A 116 10.61 2.64 -1.43
N LEU A 117 9.51 2.40 -2.15
CA LEU A 117 9.38 1.22 -3.01
C LEU A 117 10.45 1.19 -4.12
N ARG A 118 10.74 2.34 -4.72
CA ARG A 118 11.72 2.47 -5.81
C ARG A 118 13.18 2.39 -5.33
N THR A 119 13.49 2.93 -4.15
CA THR A 119 14.88 3.12 -3.70
C THR A 119 15.28 2.19 -2.57
N GLY A 120 14.31 1.66 -1.83
CA GLY A 120 14.52 0.96 -0.56
C GLY A 120 14.94 1.85 0.61
N VAL A 121 14.97 3.18 0.42
CA VAL A 121 15.34 4.14 1.46
C VAL A 121 14.10 4.66 2.16
N LEU A 122 14.09 4.61 3.49
CA LEU A 122 13.07 5.24 4.30
C LEU A 122 13.41 6.74 4.46
N LEU A 123 12.59 7.62 3.88
CA LEU A 123 12.73 9.08 3.94
C LEU A 123 11.51 9.70 4.62
#